data_AF-A0AA91J8K7-F1
#
_entry.id   AF-A0AA91J8K7-F1
#
_cell.length_a   1.000
_cell.length_b   1.000
_cell.length_c   1.000
_cell.angle_alpha   90.00
_cell.angle_beta   90.00
_cell.angle_gamma   90.00
#
_symmetry.space_group_name_H-M   'P 1'
#
loop_
_entity.id
_entity.type
_entity.pdbx_description
1 polymer ?
#
loop_
_entity_poly.entity_id
_entity_poly.type
_entity_poly.pdbx_seq_one_letter_code
_entity_poly.pdbx_strand_id
1 'polypeptide(L)'
;MQLSKSLNQYQRHADAPSLYRRCFMMALFVFLMVITSVKPTAVWAADSSKSASSANSTATPQDTFGRDTPRGSVQGFIQALAKSDWMLASRYVDLSSTKDPSGTLESLKSALDSGGRINEQLQISNDPTGNLDDKLAPNLDKVGEINNPDADKKSIDILMQRVKQSNGTHIWLISRQTLQQVASLSLVTQPTLVEKYIPKQWIEKDIKGYSLGHIGAVIALMIATYLACLLISQLLYMIITRMYLATHPDKEKQFPIDGRVVVPAAMVLTALIIKEAMILVGINLVVRNMASSLADILSWVSMVWLILRILDLIFKRAENHASNNHHPERLSVLNLLRKVVKLILIAVATIVILGNLGYDLTTGIAALGIGGVALALGAQKTIENLVGSVSVVADQPVNVGDYCRFGTQEGTVEDIGIRSTRLRTTDRTVVTIPNGNFSSMSIENVSQRDMFHFSQVFYISRDSEISELKEFIEQTQIYITNHPDTNSVWNQVRISGTQQDAYLVEVRCYLNVKGAMDFNQKQTDMILKIAEMMQEVGLKNALPTSRVMMGKPIDVTHSNFANTVPGKDKVVASEKLAQSDKPDTKP
;
A
#
# COMPACT_ATOMS: atom_id res chain seq x y z
N MET A 1 -11.68 -31.42 29.15
CA MET A 1 -11.26 -31.81 27.77
C MET A 1 -11.94 -30.96 26.67
N GLN A 2 -13.16 -30.43 26.88
CA GLN A 2 -13.77 -29.45 25.97
C GLN A 2 -13.20 -28.02 26.14
N LEU A 3 -12.86 -27.59 27.36
CA LEU A 3 -12.20 -26.29 27.60
C LEU A 3 -10.79 -26.17 27.00
N SER A 4 -10.02 -27.27 26.93
CA SER A 4 -8.70 -27.25 26.28
C SER A 4 -8.78 -27.23 24.75
N LYS A 5 -9.93 -27.64 24.17
CA LYS A 5 -10.20 -27.52 22.74
C LYS A 5 -10.64 -26.11 22.37
N SER A 6 -11.45 -25.43 23.20
CA SER A 6 -11.85 -24.04 22.94
C SER A 6 -10.68 -23.04 23.13
N LEU A 7 -9.82 -23.23 24.14
CA LEU A 7 -8.60 -22.43 24.34
C LEU A 7 -7.60 -22.58 23.18
N ASN A 8 -7.44 -23.80 22.65
CA ASN A 8 -6.62 -24.04 21.45
C ASN A 8 -7.22 -23.43 20.18
N GLN A 9 -8.54 -23.30 20.11
CA GLN A 9 -9.22 -22.70 18.97
C GLN A 9 -9.05 -21.17 18.98
N TYR A 10 -9.06 -20.54 20.17
CA TYR A 10 -8.80 -19.11 20.34
C TYR A 10 -7.32 -18.74 20.09
N GLN A 11 -6.36 -19.56 20.56
CA GLN A 11 -4.93 -19.35 20.29
C GLN A 11 -4.56 -19.51 18.80
N ARG A 12 -5.21 -20.42 18.05
CA ARG A 12 -4.96 -20.57 16.60
C ARG A 12 -5.45 -19.41 15.74
N HIS A 13 -6.45 -18.65 16.20
CA HIS A 13 -6.91 -17.45 15.49
C HIS A 13 -5.95 -16.26 15.69
N ALA A 14 -5.20 -16.22 16.80
CA ALA A 14 -4.21 -15.17 17.08
C ALA A 14 -2.89 -15.31 16.27
N ASP A 15 -2.55 -16.52 15.81
CA ASP A 15 -1.30 -16.77 15.05
C ASP A 15 -1.42 -16.53 13.53
N ALA A 16 -2.64 -16.44 13.01
CA ALA A 16 -2.92 -16.19 11.58
C ALA A 16 -2.34 -14.88 11.02
N PRO A 17 -2.37 -13.72 11.72
CA PRO A 17 -1.73 -12.49 11.21
C PRO A 17 -0.20 -12.57 11.12
N SER A 18 0.45 -13.53 11.81
CA SER A 18 1.91 -13.63 11.84
C SER A 18 2.51 -14.14 10.52
N LEU A 19 1.83 -15.05 9.82
CA LEU A 19 2.40 -15.72 8.64
C LEU A 19 2.27 -14.87 7.37
N TYR A 20 1.14 -14.14 7.23
CA TYR A 20 0.97 -13.14 6.18
C TYR A 20 1.88 -11.95 6.39
N ARG A 21 2.04 -11.48 7.62
CA ARG A 21 3.03 -10.46 7.96
C ARG A 21 4.44 -10.93 7.63
N ARG A 22 4.79 -12.21 7.87
CA ARG A 22 6.09 -12.78 7.49
C ARG A 22 6.26 -12.89 5.98
N CYS A 23 5.27 -13.36 5.22
CA CYS A 23 5.35 -13.45 3.76
C CYS A 23 5.38 -12.05 3.11
N PHE A 24 4.58 -11.12 3.61
CA PHE A 24 4.58 -9.72 3.19
C PHE A 24 5.91 -9.04 3.55
N MET A 25 6.43 -9.22 4.76
CA MET A 25 7.75 -8.73 5.16
C MET A 25 8.87 -9.35 4.32
N MET A 26 8.75 -10.62 3.93
CA MET A 26 9.76 -11.28 3.10
C MET A 26 9.67 -10.82 1.64
N ALA A 27 8.46 -10.61 1.10
CA ALA A 27 8.25 -10.01 -0.21
C ALA A 27 8.70 -8.54 -0.25
N LEU A 28 8.42 -7.79 0.82
CA LEU A 28 8.89 -6.43 1.04
C LEU A 28 10.40 -6.39 1.19
N PHE A 29 11.00 -7.34 1.92
CA PHE A 29 12.45 -7.46 2.06
C PHE A 29 13.11 -7.78 0.73
N VAL A 30 12.54 -8.69 -0.06
CA VAL A 30 13.01 -8.99 -1.42
C VAL A 30 12.86 -7.75 -2.31
N PHE A 31 11.73 -7.05 -2.25
CA PHE A 31 11.50 -5.78 -2.94
C PHE A 31 12.53 -4.70 -2.53
N LEU A 32 12.79 -4.58 -1.22
CA LEU A 32 13.82 -3.70 -0.68
C LEU A 32 15.21 -4.14 -1.14
N MET A 33 15.47 -5.44 -1.26
CA MET A 33 16.72 -5.98 -1.78
C MET A 33 16.91 -5.64 -3.26
N VAL A 34 15.83 -5.60 -4.06
CA VAL A 34 15.86 -5.09 -5.44
C VAL A 34 16.25 -3.62 -5.43
N ILE A 35 15.64 -2.83 -4.54
CA ILE A 35 15.92 -1.39 -4.38
C ILE A 35 17.37 -1.16 -3.91
N THR A 36 17.90 -1.96 -2.99
CA THR A 36 19.28 -1.81 -2.50
C THR A 36 20.34 -2.40 -3.43
N SER A 37 19.94 -3.32 -4.33
CA SER A 37 20.83 -3.85 -5.37
C SER A 37 21.00 -2.86 -6.53
N VAL A 38 20.07 -1.90 -6.68
CA VAL A 38 20.41 -0.63 -7.32
C VAL A 38 21.40 0.04 -6.38
N LYS A 39 22.70 0.04 -6.71
CA LYS A 39 23.66 0.89 -5.99
C LYS A 39 23.03 2.28 -5.92
N PRO A 40 22.93 2.92 -4.75
CA PRO A 40 22.29 4.22 -4.63
C PRO A 40 23.06 5.21 -5.50
N THR A 41 22.61 5.39 -6.74
CA THR A 41 22.84 6.62 -7.48
C THR A 41 22.17 7.69 -6.64
N ALA A 42 22.86 8.81 -6.39
CA ALA A 42 22.33 10.00 -5.74
C ALA A 42 21.18 10.61 -6.58
N VAL A 43 20.07 9.89 -6.65
CA VAL A 43 18.84 10.21 -7.38
C VAL A 43 17.69 10.35 -6.37
N TRP A 44 17.96 10.13 -5.08
CA TRP A 44 16.97 10.15 -4.02
C TRP A 44 17.28 11.23 -2.98
N ALA A 45 17.32 12.48 -3.43
CA ALA A 45 17.11 13.68 -2.61
C ALA A 45 16.88 14.94 -3.46
N ALA A 46 16.15 14.83 -4.59
CA ALA A 46 15.61 16.04 -5.21
C ALA A 46 14.38 16.46 -4.40
N ASP A 47 14.64 17.35 -3.46
CA ASP A 47 13.72 18.21 -2.74
C ASP A 47 12.40 18.43 -3.52
N SER A 48 11.29 18.00 -2.93
CA SER A 48 9.92 18.17 -3.42
C SER A 48 9.49 19.65 -3.52
N SER A 49 10.41 20.59 -3.31
CA SER A 49 10.22 22.03 -3.39
C SER A 49 10.42 22.63 -4.79
N LYS A 50 11.01 21.91 -5.76
CA LYS A 50 11.26 22.45 -7.13
C LYS A 50 10.22 22.09 -8.20
N SER A 51 9.17 21.34 -7.85
CA SER A 51 8.15 20.92 -8.82
C SER A 51 7.22 22.05 -9.31
N ALA A 52 7.36 23.29 -8.84
CA ALA A 52 6.50 24.40 -9.24
C ALA A 52 7.10 25.40 -10.25
N SER A 53 8.36 25.25 -10.69
CA SER A 53 9.02 26.29 -11.52
C SER A 53 9.53 25.87 -12.90
N SER A 54 9.23 24.67 -13.41
CA SER A 54 9.70 24.24 -14.73
C SER A 54 8.71 24.46 -15.88
N ALA A 55 7.78 25.41 -15.74
CA ALA A 55 6.85 25.77 -16.82
C ALA A 55 7.41 26.79 -17.84
N ASN A 56 8.66 27.24 -17.70
CA ASN A 56 9.30 28.13 -18.67
C ASN A 56 10.76 27.73 -18.92
N SER A 57 10.99 26.75 -19.80
CA SER A 57 12.31 26.57 -20.42
C SER A 57 12.28 27.24 -21.80
N THR A 58 12.82 28.45 -21.89
CA THR A 58 13.37 28.95 -23.15
C THR A 58 14.36 27.90 -23.67
N ALA A 59 14.09 27.34 -24.85
CA ALA A 59 14.95 26.34 -25.49
C ALA A 59 16.37 26.90 -25.64
N THR A 60 17.28 26.46 -24.77
CA THR A 60 18.71 26.66 -24.96
C THR A 60 19.13 26.01 -26.29
N PRO A 61 20.01 26.63 -27.10
CA PRO A 61 20.45 26.03 -28.35
C PRO A 61 21.01 24.63 -28.09
N GLN A 62 20.38 23.60 -28.66
CA GLN A 62 20.85 22.22 -28.51
C GLN A 62 22.18 22.04 -29.24
N ASP A 63 23.15 21.46 -28.56
CA ASP A 63 24.42 21.07 -29.16
C ASP A 63 24.19 19.89 -30.12
N THR A 64 24.64 20.04 -31.37
CA THR A 64 24.46 19.01 -32.42
C THR A 64 25.23 17.71 -32.14
N PHE A 65 26.16 17.72 -31.19
CA PHE A 65 27.00 16.58 -30.82
C PHE A 65 26.59 15.93 -29.49
N GLY A 66 25.47 16.35 -28.88
CA GLY A 66 24.95 15.76 -27.64
C GLY A 66 25.85 15.97 -26.42
N ARG A 67 26.57 17.11 -26.35
CA ARG A 67 27.48 17.45 -25.24
C ARG A 67 26.83 18.31 -24.16
N ASP A 68 25.51 18.33 -24.13
CA ASP A 68 24.69 19.06 -23.16
C ASP A 68 24.75 18.42 -21.77
N THR A 69 24.93 17.10 -21.68
CA THR A 69 25.09 16.36 -20.43
C THR A 69 26.45 15.65 -20.34
N PRO A 70 26.97 15.39 -19.13
CA PRO A 70 28.18 14.57 -18.95
C PRO A 70 28.04 13.18 -19.58
N ARG A 71 26.88 12.54 -19.39
CA ARG A 71 26.57 11.21 -19.96
C ARG A 71 26.60 11.22 -21.50
N GLY A 72 25.93 12.19 -22.14
CA GLY A 72 25.90 12.30 -23.59
C GLY A 72 27.29 12.54 -24.18
N SER A 73 28.10 13.38 -23.53
CA SER A 73 29.47 13.69 -23.95
C SER A 73 30.39 12.47 -23.88
N VAL A 74 30.32 11.69 -22.80
CA VAL A 74 31.12 10.46 -22.65
C VAL A 74 30.70 9.41 -23.69
N GLN A 75 29.40 9.24 -23.93
CA GLN A 75 28.90 8.32 -24.95
C GLN A 75 29.35 8.72 -26.35
N GLY A 76 29.24 10.01 -26.69
CA GLY A 76 29.70 10.54 -27.97
C GLY A 76 31.19 10.35 -28.18
N PHE A 77 32.00 10.56 -27.14
CA PHE A 77 33.43 10.29 -27.16
C PHE A 77 33.75 8.81 -27.43
N ILE A 78 33.14 7.89 -26.68
CA ILE A 78 33.38 6.44 -26.88
C ILE A 78 32.90 6.00 -28.27
N GLN A 79 31.80 6.55 -28.77
CA GLN A 79 31.30 6.26 -30.11
C GLN A 79 32.24 6.80 -31.21
N ALA A 80 32.84 7.97 -31.00
CA ALA A 80 33.84 8.52 -31.91
C ALA A 80 35.11 7.65 -31.94
N LEU A 81 35.58 7.19 -30.78
CA LEU A 81 36.68 6.22 -30.67
C LEU A 81 36.34 4.89 -31.38
N ALA A 82 35.11 4.40 -31.22
CA ALA A 82 34.66 3.16 -31.86
C ALA A 82 34.62 3.25 -33.39
N LYS A 83 34.36 4.45 -33.95
CA LYS A 83 34.40 4.71 -35.40
C LYS A 83 35.81 5.02 -35.92
N SER A 84 36.82 5.05 -35.04
CA SER A 84 38.16 5.54 -35.33
C SER A 84 38.18 6.96 -35.91
N ASP A 85 37.18 7.78 -35.56
CA ASP A 85 37.05 9.17 -36.02
C ASP A 85 37.70 10.12 -34.99
N TRP A 86 39.00 10.31 -35.15
CA TRP A 86 39.80 11.17 -34.27
C TRP A 86 39.37 12.64 -34.31
N MET A 87 38.84 13.09 -35.45
CA MET A 87 38.36 14.46 -35.60
C MET A 87 37.10 14.68 -34.77
N LEU A 88 36.17 13.72 -34.79
CA LEU A 88 34.99 13.76 -33.94
C LEU A 88 35.37 13.58 -32.45
N ALA A 89 36.29 12.67 -32.12
CA ALA A 89 36.74 12.44 -30.74
C ALA A 89 37.37 13.69 -30.11
N SER A 90 38.14 14.47 -30.90
CA SER A 90 38.74 15.73 -30.45
C SER A 90 37.72 16.77 -29.96
N ARG A 91 36.46 16.70 -30.43
CA ARG A 91 35.39 17.63 -30.03
C ARG A 91 34.80 17.36 -28.65
N TYR A 92 35.12 16.22 -28.04
CA TYR A 92 34.68 15.84 -26.70
C TYR A 92 35.77 16.06 -25.63
N VAL A 93 36.93 16.58 -26.03
CA VAL A 93 38.11 16.75 -25.17
C VAL A 93 38.56 18.20 -25.18
N ASP A 94 38.91 18.78 -24.02
CA ASP A 94 39.44 20.15 -23.97
C ASP A 94 40.93 20.19 -24.33
N LEU A 95 41.22 20.38 -25.61
CA LEU A 95 42.58 20.40 -26.18
C LEU A 95 43.22 21.80 -26.23
N SER A 96 42.57 22.83 -25.66
CA SER A 96 42.97 24.24 -25.82
C SER A 96 44.37 24.59 -25.28
N SER A 97 44.95 23.76 -24.41
CA SER A 97 46.25 24.00 -23.75
C SER A 97 47.38 23.08 -24.25
N THR A 98 47.12 22.24 -25.25
CA THR A 98 48.02 21.14 -25.63
C THR A 98 48.83 21.46 -26.88
N LYS A 99 50.15 21.21 -26.86
CA LYS A 99 51.05 21.44 -28.00
C LYS A 99 50.91 20.39 -29.11
N ASP A 100 50.50 19.17 -28.77
CA ASP A 100 50.20 18.07 -29.70
C ASP A 100 48.83 17.44 -29.40
N PRO A 101 47.76 17.92 -30.08
CA PRO A 101 46.40 17.43 -29.88
C PRO A 101 46.22 15.93 -30.21
N SER A 102 46.91 15.45 -31.24
CA SER A 102 46.77 14.08 -31.73
C SER A 102 47.45 13.08 -30.80
N GLY A 103 48.69 13.34 -30.39
CA GLY A 103 49.43 12.46 -29.47
C GLY A 103 48.78 12.39 -28.08
N THR A 104 48.10 13.44 -27.65
CA THR A 104 47.37 13.44 -26.36
C THR A 104 46.11 12.59 -26.42
N LEU A 105 45.37 12.62 -27.54
CA LEU A 105 44.22 11.73 -27.77
C LEU A 105 44.64 10.27 -27.84
N GLU A 106 45.79 9.98 -28.45
CA GLU A 106 46.33 8.62 -28.57
C GLU A 106 46.80 8.09 -27.21
N SER A 107 47.47 8.93 -26.41
CA SER A 107 47.87 8.62 -25.03
C SER A 107 46.64 8.39 -24.14
N LEU A 108 45.59 9.20 -24.30
CA LEU A 108 44.32 9.02 -23.58
C LEU A 108 43.65 7.71 -23.96
N LYS A 109 43.55 7.39 -25.25
CA LYS A 109 42.99 6.11 -25.71
C LYS A 109 43.80 4.94 -25.16
N SER A 110 45.13 4.99 -25.24
CA SER A 110 46.00 3.92 -24.74
C SER A 110 45.83 3.71 -23.23
N ALA A 111 45.72 4.79 -22.44
CA ALA A 111 45.49 4.72 -21.00
C ALA A 111 44.11 4.12 -20.66
N LEU A 112 43.09 4.46 -21.45
CA LEU A 112 41.75 3.90 -21.31
C LEU A 112 41.71 2.41 -21.67
N ASP A 113 42.43 2.01 -22.72
CA ASP A 113 42.54 0.62 -23.15
C ASP A 113 43.31 -0.23 -22.12
N SER A 114 44.36 0.31 -21.50
CA SER A 114 45.21 -0.41 -20.52
C SER A 114 44.59 -0.60 -19.13
N GLY A 115 43.45 0.04 -18.83
CA GLY A 115 42.83 -0.09 -17.50
C GLY A 115 41.79 0.97 -17.12
N GLY A 116 41.30 1.76 -18.07
CA GLY A 116 40.27 2.78 -17.82
C GLY A 116 38.91 2.18 -17.45
N ARG A 117 38.40 2.55 -16.28
CA ARG A 117 37.06 2.23 -15.79
C ARG A 117 36.16 3.45 -16.00
N ILE A 118 35.21 3.35 -16.93
CA ILE A 118 34.15 4.36 -17.05
C ILE A 118 32.99 3.92 -16.15
N ASN A 119 32.42 4.86 -15.40
CA ASN A 119 31.29 4.58 -14.52
C ASN A 119 30.08 4.06 -15.33
N GLU A 120 29.21 3.29 -14.67
CA GLU A 120 28.02 2.74 -15.34
C GLU A 120 27.14 3.88 -15.87
N GLN A 121 26.42 3.64 -16.96
CA GLN A 121 25.65 4.68 -17.65
C GLN A 121 24.65 5.39 -16.72
N LEU A 122 24.03 4.67 -15.79
CA LEU A 122 23.13 5.23 -14.77
C LEU A 122 23.85 6.06 -13.69
N GLN A 123 25.15 5.82 -13.46
CA GLN A 123 25.96 6.53 -12.47
C GLN A 123 26.50 7.87 -12.99
N ILE A 124 26.55 8.07 -14.31
CA ILE A 124 26.94 9.34 -14.91
C ILE A 124 25.71 10.25 -15.01
N SER A 125 25.81 11.51 -14.56
CA SER A 125 24.69 12.45 -14.58
C SER A 125 24.15 12.68 -15.99
N ASN A 126 22.81 12.65 -16.12
CA ASN A 126 22.10 13.06 -17.34
C ASN A 126 21.49 14.46 -17.21
N ASP A 127 21.86 15.21 -16.17
CA ASP A 127 21.45 16.60 -16.00
C ASP A 127 22.46 17.54 -16.69
N PRO A 128 22.01 18.56 -17.45
CA PRO A 128 22.89 19.59 -18.00
C PRO A 128 23.76 20.33 -16.97
N THR A 129 23.35 20.36 -15.70
CA THR A 129 24.15 20.94 -14.61
C THR A 129 25.22 20.01 -14.06
N GLY A 130 25.24 18.73 -14.44
CA GLY A 130 26.15 17.72 -13.90
C GLY A 130 25.71 17.17 -12.55
N ASN A 131 26.52 16.29 -11.96
CA ASN A 131 26.31 15.79 -10.60
C ASN A 131 26.78 16.84 -9.58
N LEU A 132 25.88 17.34 -8.73
CA LEU A 132 26.23 18.30 -7.67
C LEU A 132 26.58 17.62 -6.34
N ASP A 133 26.36 16.31 -6.23
CA ASP A 133 26.53 15.53 -5.00
C ASP A 133 27.94 14.90 -4.86
N ASP A 134 28.80 15.07 -5.87
CA ASP A 134 30.13 14.47 -5.93
C ASP A 134 31.22 15.24 -5.14
N LYS A 135 30.83 16.35 -4.48
CA LYS A 135 31.71 17.28 -3.75
C LYS A 135 32.80 17.93 -4.63
N LEU A 136 32.67 17.86 -5.95
CA LEU A 136 33.53 18.60 -6.87
C LEU A 136 32.99 20.01 -7.09
N ALA A 137 33.78 20.82 -7.80
CA ALA A 137 33.30 22.14 -8.21
C ALA A 137 32.08 21.98 -9.14
N PRO A 138 31.08 22.89 -9.13
CA PRO A 138 29.85 22.74 -9.92
C PRO A 138 30.03 22.65 -11.45
N ASN A 139 31.25 22.86 -11.93
CA ASN A 139 31.65 22.76 -13.32
C ASN A 139 32.48 21.48 -13.61
N LEU A 140 32.65 20.60 -12.64
CA LEU A 140 33.37 19.33 -12.76
C LEU A 140 32.43 18.17 -12.42
N ASP A 141 32.60 17.04 -13.10
CA ASP A 141 31.85 15.82 -12.82
C ASP A 141 32.78 14.61 -13.02
N LYS A 142 32.79 13.67 -12.07
CA LYS A 142 33.61 12.45 -12.16
C LYS A 142 32.89 11.34 -12.92
N VAL A 143 33.44 10.96 -14.07
CA VAL A 143 32.82 9.97 -14.97
C VAL A 143 33.55 8.63 -15.04
N GLY A 144 34.70 8.50 -14.37
CA GLY A 144 35.45 7.26 -14.31
C GLY A 144 36.81 7.41 -13.64
N GLU A 145 37.61 6.35 -13.71
CA GLU A 145 38.97 6.27 -13.15
C GLU A 145 39.88 5.47 -14.08
N ILE A 146 41.16 5.81 -14.15
CA ILE A 146 42.19 5.05 -14.85
C ILE A 146 43.11 4.46 -13.78
N ASN A 147 43.18 3.14 -13.73
CA ASN A 147 44.10 2.45 -12.83
C ASN A 147 45.55 2.62 -13.32
N ASN A 148 46.43 3.00 -12.41
CA ASN A 148 47.87 3.02 -12.68
C ASN A 148 48.41 1.59 -12.59
N PRO A 149 49.18 1.11 -13.59
CA PRO A 149 49.84 -0.20 -13.51
C PRO A 149 50.83 -0.33 -12.34
N ASP A 150 51.32 0.80 -11.82
CA ASP A 150 52.24 0.88 -10.69
C ASP A 150 51.44 0.90 -9.36
N ALA A 151 51.53 -0.17 -8.57
CA ALA A 151 50.67 -0.45 -7.41
C ALA A 151 50.75 0.62 -6.28
N ASP A 152 51.79 1.46 -6.29
CA ASP A 152 52.05 2.50 -5.28
C ASP A 152 51.46 3.88 -5.63
N LYS A 153 50.86 4.08 -6.81
CA LYS A 153 50.30 5.37 -7.25
C LYS A 153 48.77 5.35 -7.34
N LYS A 154 48.14 6.41 -6.80
CA LYS A 154 46.66 6.61 -6.83
C LYS A 154 46.10 6.55 -8.26
N SER A 155 44.88 6.03 -8.39
CA SER A 155 44.10 6.06 -9.63
C SER A 155 43.88 7.50 -10.11
N ILE A 156 43.81 7.68 -11.43
CA ILE A 156 43.60 8.98 -12.06
C ILE A 156 42.10 9.12 -12.35
N ASP A 157 41.47 10.13 -11.77
CA ASP A 157 40.05 10.40 -12.01
C ASP A 157 39.83 10.98 -13.41
N ILE A 158 38.87 10.39 -14.14
CA ILE A 158 38.37 10.94 -15.39
C ILE A 158 37.31 11.97 -15.03
N LEU A 159 37.67 13.24 -15.17
CA LEU A 159 36.83 14.38 -14.86
C LEU A 159 36.34 15.01 -16.16
N MET A 160 35.05 15.32 -16.20
CA MET A 160 34.44 16.17 -17.21
C MET A 160 34.39 17.60 -16.68
N GLN A 161 34.57 18.58 -17.57
CA GLN A 161 34.49 19.99 -17.27
C GLN A 161 33.41 20.66 -18.12
N ARG A 162 32.58 21.48 -17.48
CA ARG A 162 31.59 22.33 -18.12
C ARG A 162 32.23 23.61 -18.63
N VAL A 163 32.18 23.83 -19.94
CA VAL A 163 32.80 24.98 -20.63
C VAL A 163 31.73 25.77 -21.36
N LYS A 164 31.80 27.11 -21.27
CA LYS A 164 30.93 28.01 -22.01
C LYS A 164 31.50 28.27 -23.41
N GLN A 165 30.71 28.00 -24.43
CA GLN A 165 31.07 28.20 -25.83
C GLN A 165 30.72 29.63 -26.29
N SER A 166 31.33 30.08 -27.40
CA SER A 166 31.22 31.45 -27.94
C SER A 166 29.78 31.88 -28.30
N ASN A 167 28.89 30.92 -28.53
CA ASN A 167 27.46 31.07 -28.79
C ASN A 167 26.60 31.13 -27.51
N GLY A 168 27.21 31.08 -26.32
CA GLY A 168 26.53 31.10 -25.03
C GLY A 168 26.03 29.75 -24.50
N THR A 169 26.18 28.65 -25.24
CA THR A 169 25.83 27.31 -24.75
C THR A 169 26.90 26.76 -23.81
N HIS A 170 26.49 25.91 -22.87
CA HIS A 170 27.42 25.17 -22.02
C HIS A 170 27.55 23.75 -22.56
N ILE A 171 28.79 23.27 -22.70
CA ILE A 171 29.10 21.92 -23.15
C ILE A 171 30.00 21.23 -22.12
N TRP A 172 29.90 19.91 -22.04
CA TRP A 172 30.78 19.08 -21.23
C TRP A 172 31.90 18.48 -22.08
N LEU A 173 33.14 18.60 -21.61
CA LEU A 173 34.34 18.11 -22.27
C LEU A 173 35.22 17.36 -21.26
N ILE A 174 36.00 16.37 -21.69
CA ILE A 174 37.03 15.77 -20.82
C ILE A 174 38.00 16.86 -20.37
N SER A 175 38.18 16.98 -19.06
CA SER A 175 38.89 18.09 -18.43
C SER A 175 40.38 18.09 -18.79
N ARG A 176 40.98 19.28 -18.81
CA ARG A 176 42.42 19.44 -18.99
C ARG A 176 43.22 18.76 -17.89
N GLN A 177 42.67 18.70 -16.67
CA GLN A 177 43.31 18.06 -15.52
C GLN A 177 43.53 16.57 -15.79
N THR A 178 42.51 15.87 -16.30
CA THR A 178 42.63 14.46 -16.69
C THR A 178 43.67 14.27 -17.78
N LEU A 179 43.72 15.14 -18.79
CA LEU A 179 44.69 15.04 -19.89
C LEU A 179 46.14 15.21 -19.41
N GLN A 180 46.39 16.16 -18.51
CA GLN A 180 47.72 16.38 -17.94
C GLN A 180 48.17 15.20 -17.07
N GLN A 181 47.26 14.65 -16.28
CA GLN A 181 47.53 13.47 -15.45
C GLN A 181 47.82 12.24 -16.32
N VAL A 182 47.07 12.04 -17.40
CA VAL A 182 47.31 10.92 -18.32
C VAL A 182 48.61 11.09 -19.11
N ALA A 183 48.94 12.30 -19.56
CA ALA A 183 50.21 12.57 -20.25
C ALA A 183 51.44 12.33 -19.35
N SER A 184 51.27 12.39 -18.02
CA SER A 184 52.32 12.09 -17.04
C SER A 184 52.52 10.59 -16.77
N LEU A 185 51.61 9.73 -17.25
CA LEU A 185 51.79 8.29 -17.22
C LEU A 185 52.78 7.88 -18.32
N SER A 186 53.97 7.47 -17.91
CA SER A 186 54.85 6.67 -18.78
C SER A 186 54.19 5.31 -18.99
N LEU A 187 53.32 5.19 -19.99
CA LEU A 187 52.65 3.94 -20.36
C LEU A 187 53.70 2.95 -20.85
N VAL A 188 54.26 2.16 -19.93
CA VAL A 188 54.96 0.92 -20.27
C VAL A 188 53.86 -0.06 -20.68
N THR A 189 53.55 -0.11 -21.98
CA THR A 189 52.61 -1.08 -22.56
C THR A 189 53.14 -2.48 -22.35
N GLN A 190 52.79 -3.11 -21.23
CA GLN A 190 52.94 -4.56 -21.11
C GLN A 190 51.91 -5.22 -22.03
N PRO A 191 52.30 -6.25 -22.81
CA PRO A 191 51.39 -6.92 -23.71
C PRO A 191 50.23 -7.53 -22.92
N THR A 192 49.02 -7.24 -23.34
CA THR A 192 47.81 -7.74 -22.67
C THR A 192 47.71 -9.27 -22.81
N LEU A 193 46.95 -9.94 -21.93
CA LEU A 193 46.75 -11.39 -22.04
C LEU A 193 46.12 -11.77 -23.39
N VAL A 194 45.27 -10.91 -23.96
CA VAL A 194 44.74 -11.11 -25.32
C VAL A 194 45.85 -11.12 -26.37
N GLU A 195 46.77 -10.15 -26.32
CA GLU A 195 47.89 -10.05 -27.27
C GLU A 195 48.89 -11.20 -27.15
N LYS A 196 48.95 -11.86 -25.98
CA LYS A 196 49.81 -13.02 -25.74
C LYS A 196 49.25 -14.32 -26.33
N TYR A 197 47.92 -14.50 -26.33
CA TYR A 197 47.28 -15.77 -26.70
C TYR A 197 46.56 -15.75 -28.06
N ILE A 198 46.17 -14.59 -28.58
CA ILE A 198 45.46 -14.48 -29.87
C ILE A 198 46.46 -14.23 -31.02
N PRO A 199 46.37 -14.95 -32.16
CA PRO A 199 47.21 -14.71 -33.32
C PRO A 199 47.08 -13.26 -33.82
N LYS A 200 48.21 -12.59 -34.07
CA LYS A 200 48.26 -11.17 -34.52
C LYS A 200 47.37 -10.89 -35.74
N GLN A 201 47.25 -11.85 -36.65
CA GLN A 201 46.39 -11.80 -37.85
C GLN A 201 44.91 -11.53 -37.56
N TRP A 202 44.42 -11.88 -36.37
CA TRP A 202 43.03 -11.67 -35.96
C TRP A 202 42.86 -10.40 -35.13
N ILE A 203 43.95 -9.92 -34.52
CA ILE A 203 43.98 -8.65 -33.78
C ILE A 203 44.02 -7.48 -34.77
N GLU A 204 44.81 -7.60 -35.84
CA GLU A 204 44.99 -6.57 -36.88
C GLU A 204 43.81 -6.48 -37.87
N LYS A 205 42.91 -7.47 -37.90
CA LYS A 205 41.76 -7.48 -38.80
C LYS A 205 40.60 -6.69 -38.21
N ASP A 206 40.54 -5.40 -38.56
CA ASP A 206 39.48 -4.50 -38.13
C ASP A 206 38.25 -4.57 -39.06
N ILE A 207 37.07 -4.68 -38.46
CA ILE A 207 35.80 -4.49 -39.17
C ILE A 207 35.04 -3.38 -38.45
N LYS A 208 34.82 -2.24 -39.14
CA LYS A 208 34.11 -1.06 -38.62
C LYS A 208 34.66 -0.53 -37.27
N GLY A 209 35.98 -0.56 -37.08
CA GLY A 209 36.64 -0.03 -35.87
C GLY A 209 36.66 -0.98 -34.67
N TYR A 210 36.19 -2.23 -34.84
CA TYR A 210 36.30 -3.28 -33.83
C TYR A 210 37.28 -4.38 -34.29
N SER A 211 38.24 -4.72 -33.42
CA SER A 211 39.16 -5.82 -33.66
C SER A 211 38.47 -7.17 -33.45
N LEU A 212 38.51 -8.03 -34.48
CA LEU A 212 37.86 -9.34 -34.48
C LEU A 212 38.39 -10.25 -33.35
N GLY A 213 39.68 -10.17 -33.06
CA GLY A 213 40.33 -10.92 -31.99
C GLY A 213 39.76 -10.57 -30.61
N HIS A 214 39.56 -9.28 -30.33
CA HIS A 214 38.98 -8.84 -29.05
C HIS A 214 37.50 -9.24 -28.91
N ILE A 215 36.71 -9.20 -29.99
CA ILE A 215 35.31 -9.68 -29.94
C ILE A 215 35.27 -11.18 -29.65
N GLY A 216 36.09 -11.98 -30.35
CA GLY A 216 36.20 -13.42 -30.11
C GLY A 216 36.62 -13.73 -28.68
N ALA A 217 37.59 -12.97 -28.13
CA ALA A 217 38.04 -13.08 -26.75
C ALA A 217 36.90 -12.83 -25.76
N VAL A 218 36.09 -11.79 -25.97
CA VAL A 218 34.93 -11.46 -25.12
C VAL A 218 33.90 -12.58 -25.13
N ILE A 219 33.55 -13.12 -26.32
CA ILE A 219 32.57 -14.20 -26.42
C ILE A 219 33.07 -15.47 -25.71
N ALA A 220 34.33 -15.86 -25.94
CA ALA A 220 34.94 -17.00 -25.27
C ALA A 220 34.98 -16.81 -23.74
N LEU A 221 35.33 -15.60 -23.29
CA LEU A 221 35.34 -15.24 -21.87
C LEU A 221 33.94 -15.26 -21.26
N MET A 222 32.92 -14.76 -21.96
CA MET A 222 31.52 -14.82 -21.50
C MET A 222 31.04 -16.27 -21.36
N ILE A 223 31.35 -17.15 -22.31
CA ILE A 223 30.97 -18.57 -22.24
C ILE A 223 31.71 -19.26 -21.09
N ALA A 224 33.02 -19.05 -20.97
CA ALA A 224 33.83 -19.67 -19.92
C ALA A 224 33.40 -19.22 -18.52
N THR A 225 33.18 -17.92 -18.32
CA THR A 225 32.69 -17.38 -17.05
C THR A 225 31.27 -17.86 -16.74
N TYR A 226 30.38 -17.94 -17.73
CA TYR A 226 29.03 -18.49 -17.54
C TYR A 226 29.05 -19.96 -17.12
N LEU A 227 29.82 -20.81 -17.80
CA LEU A 227 29.96 -22.23 -17.45
C LEU A 227 30.55 -22.41 -16.05
N ALA A 228 31.56 -21.61 -15.69
CA ALA A 228 32.13 -21.61 -14.35
C ALA A 228 31.09 -21.21 -13.29
N CYS A 229 30.34 -20.13 -13.52
CA CYS A 229 29.28 -19.68 -12.62
C CYS A 229 28.13 -20.68 -12.52
N LEU A 230 27.81 -21.39 -13.60
CA LEU A 230 26.81 -22.44 -13.62
C LEU A 230 27.27 -23.64 -12.78
N LEU A 231 28.52 -24.08 -12.92
CA LEU A 231 29.11 -25.11 -12.08
C LEU A 231 29.11 -24.72 -10.60
N ILE A 232 29.52 -23.48 -10.28
CA ILE A 232 29.51 -22.96 -8.91
C ILE A 232 28.08 -22.95 -8.35
N SER A 233 27.12 -22.42 -9.11
CA SER A 233 25.71 -22.34 -8.68
C SER A 233 25.09 -23.72 -8.50
N GLN A 234 25.42 -24.68 -9.37
CA GLN A 234 24.99 -26.08 -9.28
C GLN A 234 25.59 -26.77 -8.06
N LEU A 235 26.87 -26.54 -7.78
CA LEU A 235 27.57 -27.09 -6.62
C LEU A 235 27.03 -26.52 -5.32
N LEU A 236 26.76 -25.21 -5.26
CA LEU A 236 26.08 -24.56 -4.14
C LEU A 236 24.68 -25.16 -3.92
N TYR A 237 23.87 -25.29 -4.98
CA TYR A 237 22.55 -25.91 -4.89
C TYR A 237 22.63 -27.35 -4.37
N MET A 238 23.61 -28.13 -4.84
CA MET A 238 23.84 -29.50 -4.38
C MET A 238 24.23 -29.55 -2.90
N ILE A 239 25.15 -28.67 -2.46
CA ILE A 239 25.56 -28.59 -1.04
C ILE A 239 24.37 -28.21 -0.15
N ILE A 240 23.62 -27.17 -0.53
CA ILE A 240 22.46 -26.70 0.25
C ILE A 240 21.40 -27.79 0.34
N THR A 241 21.10 -28.46 -0.79
CA THR A 241 20.14 -29.57 -0.84
C THR A 241 20.59 -30.72 0.05
N ARG A 242 21.88 -31.08 0.00
CA ARG A 242 22.47 -32.15 0.80
C ARG A 242 22.48 -31.82 2.29
N MET A 243 22.81 -30.59 2.67
CA MET A 243 22.73 -30.11 4.06
C MET A 243 21.30 -30.11 4.58
N TYR A 244 20.34 -29.64 3.78
CA TYR A 244 18.92 -29.64 4.15
C TYR A 244 18.41 -31.05 4.41
N LEU A 245 18.69 -32.00 3.50
CA LEU A 245 18.32 -33.41 3.63
C LEU A 245 19.02 -34.07 4.83
N ALA A 246 20.26 -33.70 5.13
CA ALA A 246 20.98 -34.19 6.31
C ALA A 246 20.36 -33.68 7.64
N THR A 247 19.77 -32.49 7.64
CA THR A 247 19.19 -31.86 8.83
C THR A 247 17.73 -32.29 9.06
N HIS A 248 17.01 -32.71 8.02
CA HIS A 248 15.61 -33.15 8.08
C HIS A 248 15.44 -34.55 7.45
N PRO A 249 15.80 -35.62 8.18
CA PRO A 249 15.76 -37.00 7.68
C PRO A 249 14.36 -37.59 7.49
N ASP A 250 13.28 -36.90 7.88
CA ASP A 250 11.89 -37.31 7.64
C ASP A 250 11.54 -37.20 6.15
N LYS A 251 11.60 -38.35 5.48
CA LYS A 251 11.74 -38.58 4.02
C LYS A 251 10.61 -38.11 3.09
N GLU A 252 9.61 -37.35 3.54
CA GLU A 252 8.47 -36.99 2.67
C GLU A 252 8.54 -35.57 2.09
N LYS A 253 9.38 -34.68 2.62
CA LYS A 253 9.45 -33.29 2.14
C LYS A 253 10.59 -33.13 1.14
N GLN A 254 10.26 -33.19 -0.16
CA GLN A 254 11.15 -32.74 -1.23
C GLN A 254 11.69 -31.34 -0.90
N PHE A 255 12.97 -31.10 -1.23
CA PHE A 255 13.58 -29.78 -1.03
C PHE A 255 12.70 -28.71 -1.69
N PRO A 256 12.26 -27.67 -0.94
CA PRO A 256 11.24 -26.75 -1.43
C PRO A 256 11.70 -25.88 -2.60
N ILE A 257 13.01 -25.81 -2.86
CA ILE A 257 13.62 -25.00 -3.92
C ILE A 257 13.83 -25.89 -5.15
N ASP A 258 13.18 -25.54 -6.25
CA ASP A 258 13.37 -26.18 -7.55
C ASP A 258 14.76 -25.82 -8.12
N GLY A 259 15.46 -26.78 -8.73
CA GLY A 259 16.77 -26.58 -9.37
C GLY A 259 16.78 -25.53 -10.47
N ARG A 260 15.59 -25.10 -10.93
CA ARG A 260 15.40 -23.97 -11.87
C ARG A 260 15.95 -22.62 -11.37
N VAL A 261 16.31 -22.47 -10.09
CA VAL A 261 16.96 -21.27 -9.54
C VAL A 261 18.44 -21.15 -9.94
N VAL A 262 19.09 -22.27 -10.30
CA VAL A 262 20.52 -22.30 -10.60
C VAL A 262 20.87 -21.45 -11.82
N VAL A 263 20.05 -21.50 -12.87
CA VAL A 263 20.33 -20.79 -14.13
C VAL A 263 20.29 -19.26 -13.95
N PRO A 264 19.21 -18.66 -13.38
CA PRO A 264 19.19 -17.22 -13.12
C PRO A 264 20.31 -16.77 -12.17
N ALA A 265 20.61 -17.55 -11.13
CA ALA A 265 21.69 -17.23 -10.19
C ALA A 265 23.06 -17.22 -10.88
N ALA A 266 23.34 -18.21 -11.74
CA ALA A 266 24.56 -18.27 -12.52
C ALA A 266 24.69 -17.07 -13.46
N MET A 267 23.61 -16.63 -14.11
CA MET A 267 23.64 -15.45 -14.97
C MET A 267 23.95 -14.16 -14.20
N VAL A 268 23.36 -13.97 -13.01
CA VAL A 268 23.67 -12.81 -12.15
C VAL A 268 25.15 -12.82 -11.74
N LEU A 269 25.68 -13.96 -11.29
CA LEU A 269 27.10 -14.09 -10.96
C LEU A 269 28.01 -13.82 -12.16
N THR A 270 27.62 -14.31 -13.33
CA THR A 270 28.35 -14.07 -14.59
C THR A 270 28.41 -12.57 -14.88
N ALA A 271 27.29 -11.85 -14.76
CA ALA A 271 27.24 -10.43 -15.02
C ALA A 271 28.10 -9.59 -14.06
N LEU A 272 28.24 -10.03 -12.80
CA LEU A 272 29.13 -9.37 -11.83
C LEU A 272 30.61 -9.64 -12.13
N ILE A 273 30.95 -10.87 -12.51
CA ILE A 273 32.36 -11.30 -12.69
C ILE A 273 32.89 -10.88 -14.06
N ILE A 274 32.06 -10.87 -15.11
CA ILE A 274 32.51 -10.62 -16.49
C ILE A 274 33.16 -9.25 -16.66
N LYS A 275 32.67 -8.22 -15.97
CA LYS A 275 33.24 -6.86 -16.05
C LYS A 275 34.69 -6.82 -15.57
N GLU A 276 34.96 -7.43 -14.42
CA GLU A 276 36.32 -7.52 -13.87
C GLU A 276 37.20 -8.46 -14.70
N ALA A 277 36.64 -9.57 -15.20
CA ALA A 277 37.36 -10.50 -16.07
C ALA A 277 37.83 -9.83 -17.38
N MET A 278 37.00 -8.96 -17.99
CA MET A 278 37.38 -8.23 -19.20
C MET A 278 38.53 -7.25 -18.98
N ILE A 279 38.61 -6.64 -17.79
CA ILE A 279 39.72 -5.76 -17.41
C ILE A 279 41.00 -6.58 -17.22
N LEU A 280 40.92 -7.69 -16.47
CA LEU A 280 42.06 -8.56 -16.19
C LEU A 280 42.69 -9.14 -17.48
N VAL A 281 41.85 -9.49 -18.45
CA VAL A 281 42.29 -10.04 -19.74
C VAL A 281 42.89 -8.95 -20.64
N GLY A 282 42.60 -7.67 -20.40
CA GLY A 282 43.12 -6.54 -21.18
C GLY A 282 42.36 -6.31 -22.48
N ILE A 283 41.02 -6.40 -22.43
CA ILE A 283 40.16 -6.14 -23.58
C ILE A 283 40.04 -4.62 -23.80
N ASN A 284 40.19 -4.17 -25.05
CA ASN A 284 40.06 -2.78 -25.48
C ASN A 284 38.76 -2.12 -24.95
N LEU A 285 38.84 -0.85 -24.55
CA LEU A 285 37.73 -0.08 -23.97
C LEU A 285 36.46 -0.12 -24.84
N VAL A 286 36.59 -0.01 -26.16
CA VAL A 286 35.44 0.05 -27.08
C VAL A 286 34.64 -1.25 -27.05
N VAL A 287 35.32 -2.40 -27.17
CA VAL A 287 34.68 -3.72 -27.13
C VAL A 287 34.16 -4.01 -25.71
N ARG A 288 34.92 -3.61 -24.69
CA ARG A 288 34.54 -3.74 -23.28
C ARG A 288 33.26 -2.97 -22.95
N ASN A 289 33.12 -1.73 -23.43
CA ASN A 289 31.95 -0.89 -23.17
C ASN A 289 30.67 -1.42 -23.85
N MET A 290 30.81 -1.92 -25.08
CA MET A 290 29.71 -2.59 -25.78
C MET A 290 29.27 -3.85 -25.02
N ALA A 291 30.23 -4.68 -24.60
CA ALA A 291 29.97 -5.90 -23.86
C ALA A 291 29.40 -5.63 -22.45
N SER A 292 29.87 -4.59 -21.76
CA SER A 292 29.35 -4.20 -20.44
C SER A 292 27.91 -3.72 -20.52
N SER A 293 27.55 -2.95 -21.55
CA SER A 293 26.17 -2.50 -21.76
C SER A 293 25.20 -3.67 -21.94
N LEU A 294 25.60 -4.69 -22.70
CA LEU A 294 24.82 -5.91 -22.87
C LEU A 294 24.76 -6.75 -21.58
N ALA A 295 25.89 -6.84 -20.86
CA ALA A 295 25.97 -7.52 -19.58
C ALA A 295 25.08 -6.87 -18.51
N ASP A 296 24.93 -5.54 -18.52
CA ASP A 296 24.05 -4.82 -17.60
C ASP A 296 22.58 -5.13 -17.85
N ILE A 297 22.14 -5.13 -19.11
CA ILE A 297 20.77 -5.52 -19.47
C ILE A 297 20.50 -6.97 -19.05
N LEU A 298 21.42 -7.89 -19.38
CA LEU A 298 21.32 -9.29 -18.99
C LEU A 298 21.30 -9.44 -17.47
N SER A 299 22.11 -8.68 -16.74
CA SER A 299 22.12 -8.65 -15.27
C SER A 299 20.76 -8.32 -14.70
N TRP A 300 20.13 -7.23 -15.16
CA TRP A 300 18.81 -6.80 -14.71
C TRP A 300 17.74 -7.85 -15.02
N VAL A 301 17.74 -8.41 -16.23
CA VAL A 301 16.80 -9.48 -16.62
C VAL A 301 16.98 -10.72 -15.76
N SER A 302 18.23 -11.16 -15.55
CA SER A 302 18.55 -12.32 -14.72
C SER A 302 18.21 -12.11 -13.25
N MET A 303 18.45 -10.90 -12.73
CA MET A 303 18.11 -10.52 -11.36
C MET A 303 16.60 -10.58 -11.15
N VAL A 304 15.82 -9.98 -12.06
CA VAL A 304 14.35 -10.01 -12.01
C VAL A 304 13.84 -11.44 -12.14
N TRP A 305 14.42 -12.25 -13.03
CA TRP A 305 14.05 -13.65 -13.17
C TRP A 305 14.34 -14.45 -11.89
N LEU A 306 15.49 -14.22 -11.25
CA LEU A 306 15.85 -14.83 -9.97
C LEU A 306 14.85 -14.45 -8.87
N ILE A 307 14.49 -13.16 -8.77
CA ILE A 307 13.51 -12.66 -7.82
C ILE A 307 12.13 -13.29 -8.06
N LEU A 308 11.67 -13.36 -9.31
CA LEU A 308 10.41 -14.01 -9.67
C LEU A 308 10.39 -15.48 -9.23
N ARG A 309 11.54 -16.18 -9.33
CA ARG A 309 11.66 -17.54 -8.83
C ARG A 309 11.64 -17.61 -7.32
N ILE A 310 12.34 -16.74 -6.61
CA ILE A 310 12.29 -16.66 -5.15
C ILE A 310 10.86 -16.41 -4.68
N LEU A 311 10.12 -15.50 -5.32
CA LEU A 311 8.72 -15.25 -5.04
C LEU A 311 7.87 -16.51 -5.25
N ASP A 312 8.04 -17.22 -6.37
CA ASP A 312 7.32 -18.48 -6.60
C ASP A 312 7.55 -19.52 -5.50
N LEU A 313 8.78 -19.60 -4.96
CA LEU A 313 9.11 -20.49 -3.87
C LEU A 313 8.42 -20.09 -2.56
N ILE A 314 8.44 -18.79 -2.22
CA ILE A 314 7.79 -18.26 -1.02
C ILE A 314 6.27 -18.53 -1.09
N PHE A 315 5.63 -18.19 -2.21
CA PHE A 315 4.20 -18.38 -2.37
C PHE A 315 3.80 -19.85 -2.45
N LYS A 316 4.59 -20.71 -3.12
CA LYS A 316 4.32 -22.17 -3.14
C LYS A 316 4.45 -22.78 -1.74
N ARG A 317 5.40 -22.31 -0.93
CA ARG A 317 5.53 -22.74 0.48
C ARG A 317 4.34 -22.27 1.31
N ALA A 318 3.88 -21.04 1.12
CA ALA A 318 2.69 -20.51 1.79
C ALA A 318 1.42 -21.29 1.39
N GLU A 319 1.27 -21.62 0.11
CA GLU A 319 0.15 -22.42 -0.41
C GLU A 319 0.14 -23.84 0.14
N ASN A 320 1.29 -24.53 0.15
CA ASN A 320 1.39 -25.88 0.71
C ASN A 320 1.03 -25.90 2.20
N HIS A 321 1.42 -24.86 2.94
CA HIS A 321 1.05 -24.72 4.35
C HIS A 321 -0.45 -24.44 4.54
N ALA A 322 -1.03 -23.58 3.70
CA ALA A 322 -2.45 -23.25 3.76
C ALA A 322 -3.35 -24.42 3.33
N SER A 323 -2.95 -25.20 2.33
CA SER A 323 -3.68 -26.36 1.82
C SER A 323 -3.82 -27.45 2.88
N ASN A 324 -2.76 -27.71 3.67
CA ASN A 324 -2.79 -28.71 4.74
C ASN A 324 -3.80 -28.37 5.86
N ASN A 325 -4.17 -27.09 5.98
CA ASN A 325 -5.10 -26.60 7.00
C ASN A 325 -6.55 -26.43 6.50
N HIS A 326 -6.89 -26.94 5.30
CA HIS A 326 -8.27 -26.98 4.76
C HIS A 326 -8.96 -25.61 4.63
N HIS A 327 -8.22 -24.55 4.26
CA HIS A 327 -8.78 -23.21 4.05
C HIS A 327 -8.73 -22.79 2.57
N PRO A 328 -9.72 -23.17 1.74
CA PRO A 328 -9.74 -22.88 0.31
C PRO A 328 -9.78 -21.38 0.01
N GLU A 329 -10.40 -20.57 0.86
CA GLU A 329 -10.42 -19.11 0.72
C GLU A 329 -9.02 -18.47 0.77
N ARG A 330 -8.08 -19.06 1.51
CA ARG A 330 -6.71 -18.53 1.67
C ARG A 330 -5.86 -18.74 0.43
N LEU A 331 -6.09 -19.83 -0.31
CA LEU A 331 -5.35 -20.14 -1.54
C LEU A 331 -5.63 -19.11 -2.65
N SER A 332 -6.87 -18.63 -2.74
CA SER A 332 -7.27 -17.62 -3.73
C SER A 332 -6.59 -16.27 -3.46
N VAL A 333 -6.52 -15.86 -2.19
CA VAL A 333 -5.85 -14.61 -1.79
C VAL A 333 -4.34 -14.67 -2.06
N LEU A 334 -3.68 -15.78 -1.75
CA LEU A 334 -2.25 -15.97 -2.02
C LEU A 334 -1.94 -15.93 -3.52
N ASN A 335 -2.78 -16.55 -4.35
CA ASN A 335 -2.64 -16.51 -5.80
C ASN A 335 -2.82 -15.10 -6.38
N LEU A 336 -3.80 -14.35 -5.88
CA LEU A 336 -4.01 -12.96 -6.29
C LEU A 336 -2.81 -12.09 -5.90
N LEU A 337 -2.34 -12.21 -4.66
CA LEU A 337 -1.18 -11.46 -4.16
C LEU A 337 0.09 -11.80 -4.96
N ARG A 338 0.31 -13.07 -5.29
CA ARG A 338 1.42 -13.50 -6.16
C ARG A 338 1.38 -12.78 -7.50
N LYS A 339 0.22 -12.71 -8.15
CA LYS A 339 0.06 -12.04 -9.45
C LYS A 339 0.34 -10.54 -9.35
N VAL A 340 -0.20 -9.87 -8.33
CA VAL A 340 0.00 -8.42 -8.11
C VAL A 340 1.47 -8.08 -7.86
N VAL A 341 2.15 -8.81 -6.96
CA VAL A 341 3.56 -8.59 -6.67
C VAL A 341 4.44 -8.81 -7.91
N LYS A 342 4.16 -9.85 -8.70
CA LYS A 342 4.87 -10.10 -9.96
C LYS A 342 4.66 -8.98 -10.98
N LEU A 343 3.43 -8.47 -11.10
CA LEU A 343 3.10 -7.37 -12.01
C LEU A 343 3.89 -6.10 -11.64
N ILE A 344 3.91 -5.74 -10.36
CA ILE A 344 4.66 -4.58 -9.86
C ILE A 344 6.16 -4.76 -10.14
N LEU A 345 6.72 -5.93 -9.83
CA LEU A 345 8.13 -6.21 -10.06
C LEU A 345 8.50 -6.09 -11.54
N ILE A 346 7.67 -6.61 -12.45
CA ILE A 346 7.90 -6.51 -13.89
C ILE A 346 7.84 -5.04 -14.34
N ALA A 347 6.86 -4.26 -13.86
CA ALA A 347 6.75 -2.85 -14.20
C ALA A 347 8.01 -2.05 -13.78
N VAL A 348 8.50 -2.26 -12.56
CA VAL A 348 9.73 -1.62 -12.06
C VAL A 348 10.95 -2.08 -12.86
N ALA A 349 11.07 -3.38 -13.12
CA ALA A 349 12.14 -3.95 -13.93
C ALA A 349 12.21 -3.33 -15.33
N THR A 350 11.06 -3.18 -16.00
CA THR A 350 10.99 -2.57 -17.33
C THR A 350 11.50 -1.14 -17.32
N ILE A 351 11.14 -0.34 -16.31
CA ILE A 351 11.62 1.05 -16.18
C ILE A 351 13.13 1.10 -15.98
N VAL A 352 13.68 0.26 -15.10
CA VAL A 352 15.13 0.21 -14.86
C VAL A 352 15.89 -0.21 -16.12
N ILE A 353 15.39 -1.21 -16.85
CA ILE A 353 16.01 -1.66 -18.11
C ILE A 353 15.97 -0.55 -19.16
N LEU A 354 14.85 0.17 -19.29
CA LEU A 354 14.74 1.33 -20.20
C LEU A 354 15.73 2.44 -19.81
N GLY A 355 15.92 2.70 -18.51
CA GLY A 355 16.93 3.67 -18.05
C GLY A 355 18.36 3.30 -18.45
N ASN A 356 18.71 2.02 -18.39
CA ASN A 356 20.02 1.54 -18.87
C ASN A 356 20.19 1.69 -20.39
N LEU A 357 19.08 1.59 -21.14
CA LEU A 357 19.08 1.86 -22.59
C LEU A 357 19.18 3.36 -22.93
N GLY A 358 19.22 4.25 -21.92
CA GLY A 358 19.35 5.69 -22.11
C GLY A 358 18.02 6.45 -22.17
N TYR A 359 16.89 5.79 -21.92
CA TYR A 359 15.60 6.49 -21.79
C TYR A 359 15.53 7.25 -20.45
N ASP A 360 14.81 8.37 -20.44
CA ASP A 360 14.59 9.15 -19.23
C ASP A 360 13.66 8.38 -18.26
N LEU A 361 14.21 8.05 -17.08
CA LEU A 361 13.50 7.37 -16.00
C LEU A 361 12.37 8.22 -15.41
N THR A 362 12.45 9.55 -15.51
CA THR A 362 11.51 10.49 -14.91
C THR A 362 10.09 10.25 -15.42
N THR A 363 9.94 9.99 -16.72
CA THR A 363 8.63 9.69 -17.32
C THR A 363 8.03 8.39 -16.79
N GLY A 364 8.85 7.34 -16.66
CA GLY A 364 8.40 6.04 -16.14
C GLY A 364 8.02 6.10 -14.66
N ILE A 365 8.79 6.83 -13.85
CA ILE A 365 8.51 7.05 -12.43
C ILE A 365 7.26 7.91 -12.25
N ALA A 366 7.09 8.98 -13.05
CA ALA A 366 5.89 9.81 -13.03
C ALA A 366 4.62 8.99 -13.36
N ALA A 367 4.70 8.12 -14.39
CA ALA A 367 3.60 7.22 -14.74
C ALA A 367 3.26 6.22 -13.62
N LEU A 368 4.28 5.65 -12.96
CA LEU A 368 4.07 4.81 -11.77
C LEU A 368 3.46 5.58 -10.60
N GLY A 369 3.87 6.84 -10.40
CA GLY A 369 3.31 7.71 -9.36
C GLY A 369 1.82 7.94 -9.56
N ILE A 370 1.42 8.37 -10.76
CA ILE A 370 0.00 8.58 -11.10
C ILE A 370 -0.79 7.26 -11.02
N GLY A 371 -0.23 6.16 -11.54
CA GLY A 371 -0.83 4.83 -11.46
C GLY A 371 -0.99 4.34 -10.01
N GLY A 372 -0.02 4.63 -9.15
CA GLY A 372 -0.05 4.33 -7.73
C GLY A 372 -1.13 5.10 -6.98
N VAL A 373 -1.31 6.39 -7.29
CA VAL A 373 -2.41 7.20 -6.73
C VAL A 373 -3.77 6.66 -7.16
N ALA A 374 -3.94 6.31 -8.44
CA ALA A 374 -5.18 5.72 -8.93
C ALA A 374 -5.50 4.38 -8.23
N LEU A 375 -4.50 3.52 -8.03
CA LEU A 375 -4.64 2.28 -7.27
C LEU A 375 -4.97 2.54 -5.79
N ALA A 376 -4.35 3.54 -5.16
CA ALA A 376 -4.63 3.91 -3.77
C ALA A 376 -6.08 4.39 -3.59
N LEU A 377 -6.57 5.23 -4.51
CA LEU A 377 -7.97 5.67 -4.53
C LEU A 377 -8.92 4.47 -4.71
N GLY A 378 -8.62 3.55 -5.62
CA GLY A 378 -9.41 2.33 -5.80
C GLY A 378 -9.39 1.38 -4.59
N ALA A 379 -8.28 1.35 -3.86
CA ALA A 379 -8.09 0.49 -2.68
C ALA A 379 -8.59 1.12 -1.37
N GLN A 380 -8.96 2.40 -1.36
CA GLN A 380 -9.32 3.18 -0.18
C GLN A 380 -10.33 2.44 0.72
N LYS A 381 -11.42 1.91 0.15
CA LYS A 381 -12.47 1.20 0.91
C LYS A 381 -11.97 -0.09 1.57
N THR A 382 -10.99 -0.76 0.97
CA THR A 382 -10.41 -1.99 1.54
C THR A 382 -9.50 -1.65 2.72
N ILE A 383 -8.70 -0.58 2.59
CA ILE A 383 -7.85 -0.07 3.67
C ILE A 383 -8.70 0.43 4.83
N GLU A 384 -9.77 1.18 4.54
CA GLU A 384 -10.74 1.68 5.53
C GLU A 384 -11.32 0.53 6.38
N ASN A 385 -11.71 -0.59 5.75
CA ASN A 385 -12.21 -1.75 6.48
C ASN A 385 -11.14 -2.44 7.33
N LEU A 386 -9.90 -2.51 6.84
CA LEU A 386 -8.80 -3.09 7.61
C LEU A 386 -8.50 -2.23 8.85
N VAL A 387 -8.40 -0.91 8.67
CA VAL A 387 -8.15 0.03 9.78
C VAL A 387 -9.31 -0.03 10.76
N GLY A 388 -10.57 -0.02 10.30
CA GLY A 388 -11.74 -0.19 11.15
C GLY A 388 -11.71 -1.49 11.96
N SER A 389 -11.24 -2.60 11.38
CA SER A 389 -11.10 -3.87 12.11
C SER A 389 -10.11 -3.76 13.26
N VAL A 390 -8.99 -3.08 13.03
CA VAL A 390 -7.94 -2.88 14.04
C VAL A 390 -8.45 -1.95 15.14
N SER A 391 -9.15 -0.85 14.80
CA SER A 391 -9.74 0.06 15.77
C SER A 391 -10.75 -0.63 16.68
N VAL A 392 -11.66 -1.44 16.12
CA VAL A 392 -12.66 -2.18 16.92
C VAL A 392 -11.98 -3.15 17.89
N VAL A 393 -10.93 -3.85 17.46
CA VAL A 393 -10.21 -4.81 18.32
C VAL A 393 -9.31 -4.11 19.34
N ALA A 394 -8.77 -2.94 19.01
CA ALA A 394 -7.88 -2.17 19.89
C ALA A 394 -8.65 -1.42 20.98
N ASP A 395 -9.72 -0.72 20.61
CA ASP A 395 -10.51 0.10 21.52
C ASP A 395 -11.58 -0.74 22.26
N GLN A 396 -11.88 -1.93 21.75
CA GLN A 396 -12.83 -2.91 22.31
C GLN A 396 -14.17 -2.30 22.77
N PRO A 397 -14.86 -1.46 21.96
CA PRO A 397 -16.17 -0.93 22.34
C PRO A 397 -17.22 -2.06 22.50
N VAL A 398 -17.02 -3.17 21.78
CA VAL A 398 -17.81 -4.41 21.87
C VAL A 398 -16.90 -5.62 21.72
N ASN A 399 -17.27 -6.71 22.40
CA ASN A 399 -16.64 -8.02 22.27
C ASN A 399 -17.55 -9.02 21.56
N VAL A 400 -16.97 -10.10 21.05
CA VAL A 400 -17.74 -11.23 20.51
C VAL A 400 -18.60 -11.81 21.63
N GLY A 401 -19.92 -11.87 21.39
CA GLY A 401 -20.93 -12.27 22.38
C GLY A 401 -21.67 -11.10 23.04
N ASP A 402 -21.20 -9.86 22.90
CA ASP A 402 -21.91 -8.70 23.45
C ASP A 402 -23.18 -8.39 22.65
N TYR A 403 -24.23 -8.00 23.35
CA TYR A 403 -25.46 -7.43 22.79
C TYR A 403 -25.31 -5.92 22.72
N CYS A 404 -25.41 -5.37 21.52
CA CYS A 404 -25.24 -3.95 21.27
C CYS A 404 -26.31 -3.39 20.34
N ARG A 405 -26.51 -2.07 20.44
CA ARG A 405 -27.32 -1.30 19.49
C ARG A 405 -26.39 -0.52 18.58
N PHE A 406 -26.66 -0.58 17.29
CA PHE A 406 -25.83 0.02 16.26
C PHE A 406 -26.75 0.70 15.22
N GLY A 407 -26.61 2.02 15.06
CA GLY A 407 -27.50 2.79 14.21
C GLY A 407 -28.97 2.65 14.65
N THR A 408 -29.81 2.03 13.82
CA THR A 408 -31.24 1.79 14.09
C THR A 408 -31.58 0.33 14.40
N GLN A 409 -30.57 -0.53 14.53
CA GLN A 409 -30.74 -1.98 14.74
C GLN A 409 -30.05 -2.42 16.04
N GLU A 410 -30.42 -3.60 16.51
CA GLU A 410 -29.82 -4.22 17.70
C GLU A 410 -29.56 -5.71 17.46
N GLY A 411 -28.53 -6.24 18.12
CA GLY A 411 -28.13 -7.62 17.95
C GLY A 411 -26.90 -8.01 18.75
N THR A 412 -26.59 -9.31 18.73
CA THR A 412 -25.41 -9.89 19.38
C THR A 412 -24.27 -10.04 18.39
N VAL A 413 -23.06 -9.63 18.76
CA VAL A 413 -21.86 -9.77 17.93
C VAL A 413 -21.48 -11.25 17.84
N GLU A 414 -21.46 -11.83 16.63
CA GLU A 414 -21.05 -13.23 16.41
C GLU A 414 -19.58 -13.36 16.04
N ASP A 415 -19.07 -12.45 15.22
CA ASP A 415 -17.70 -12.50 14.71
C ASP A 415 -17.22 -11.10 14.31
N ILE A 416 -15.96 -10.81 14.62
CA ILE A 416 -15.26 -9.59 14.18
C ILE A 416 -14.18 -10.04 13.20
N GLY A 417 -14.53 -10.06 11.91
CA GLY A 417 -13.61 -10.46 10.85
C GLY A 417 -12.66 -9.33 10.42
N ILE A 418 -11.76 -9.64 9.48
CA ILE A 418 -10.76 -8.66 8.98
C ILE A 418 -11.41 -7.51 8.18
N ARG A 419 -12.54 -7.77 7.50
CA ARG A 419 -13.23 -6.77 6.66
C ARG A 419 -14.59 -6.34 7.20
N SER A 420 -15.26 -7.20 7.97
CA SER A 420 -16.63 -6.98 8.40
C SER A 420 -16.93 -7.65 9.74
N THR A 421 -17.81 -7.03 10.52
CA THR A 421 -18.40 -7.56 11.74
C THR A 421 -19.75 -8.18 11.41
N ARG A 422 -20.02 -9.36 11.97
CA ARG A 422 -21.30 -10.06 11.84
C ARG A 422 -22.05 -10.00 13.15
N LEU A 423 -23.31 -9.57 13.08
CA LEU A 423 -24.19 -9.46 14.23
C LEU A 423 -25.47 -10.24 13.97
N ARG A 424 -25.97 -10.95 14.97
CA ARG A 424 -27.27 -11.63 14.93
C ARG A 424 -28.34 -10.75 15.54
N THR A 425 -29.35 -10.38 14.75
CA THR A 425 -30.47 -9.56 15.23
C THR A 425 -31.42 -10.38 16.12
N THR A 426 -32.32 -9.70 16.82
CA THR A 426 -33.39 -10.32 17.62
C THR A 426 -34.30 -11.24 16.77
N ASP A 427 -34.47 -10.92 15.49
CA ASP A 427 -35.18 -11.76 14.50
C ASP A 427 -34.36 -13.00 14.04
N ARG A 428 -33.21 -13.24 14.67
CA ARG A 428 -32.25 -14.32 14.35
C ARG A 428 -31.64 -14.24 12.94
N THR A 429 -31.72 -13.11 12.26
CA THR A 429 -31.01 -12.87 10.99
C THR A 429 -29.57 -12.41 11.24
N VAL A 430 -28.67 -12.58 10.27
CA VAL A 430 -27.27 -12.14 10.38
C VAL A 430 -27.05 -10.90 9.52
N VAL A 431 -26.69 -9.79 10.18
CA VAL A 431 -26.32 -8.54 9.53
C VAL A 431 -24.79 -8.47 9.45
N THR A 432 -24.27 -8.22 8.25
CA THR A 432 -22.82 -8.07 8.01
C THR A 432 -22.51 -6.62 7.70
N ILE A 433 -21.70 -5.99 8.54
CA ILE A 433 -21.36 -4.57 8.43
C ILE A 433 -19.87 -4.44 8.10
N PRO A 434 -19.48 -3.69 7.06
CA PRO A 434 -18.08 -3.38 6.79
C PRO A 434 -17.45 -2.67 8.00
N ASN A 435 -16.26 -3.10 8.41
CA ASN A 435 -15.63 -2.62 9.64
C ASN A 435 -15.36 -1.12 9.62
N GLY A 436 -15.08 -0.52 8.46
CA GLY A 436 -14.90 0.93 8.35
C GLY A 436 -16.17 1.72 8.68
N ASN A 437 -17.33 1.18 8.31
CA ASN A 437 -18.62 1.74 8.71
C ASN A 437 -18.90 1.44 10.19
N PHE A 438 -18.67 0.20 10.63
CA PHE A 438 -18.95 -0.19 12.01
C PHE A 438 -18.16 0.65 13.02
N SER A 439 -16.87 0.89 12.77
CA SER A 439 -16.01 1.70 13.65
C SER A 439 -16.36 3.19 13.66
N SER A 440 -17.08 3.69 12.67
CA SER A 440 -17.50 5.10 12.57
C SER A 440 -18.92 5.35 13.06
N MET A 441 -19.67 4.30 13.38
CA MET A 441 -21.04 4.39 13.89
C MET A 441 -21.07 4.56 15.41
N SER A 442 -22.16 5.15 15.92
CA SER A 442 -22.46 5.14 17.36
C SER A 442 -22.86 3.73 17.77
N ILE A 443 -22.12 3.15 18.71
CA ILE A 443 -22.36 1.82 19.26
C ILE A 443 -22.70 1.94 20.74
N GLU A 444 -23.87 1.45 21.13
CA GLU A 444 -24.29 1.35 22.53
C GLU A 444 -24.13 -0.11 22.97
N ASN A 445 -23.19 -0.38 23.87
CA ASN A 445 -22.97 -1.73 24.41
C ASN A 445 -23.91 -1.98 25.59
N VAL A 446 -25.00 -2.71 25.34
CA VAL A 446 -26.02 -3.02 26.35
C VAL A 446 -25.54 -4.12 27.30
N SER A 447 -24.61 -4.98 26.86
CA SER A 447 -24.02 -6.02 27.71
C SER A 447 -23.13 -5.46 28.83
N GLN A 448 -22.55 -4.28 28.66
CA GLN A 448 -21.74 -3.60 29.68
C GLN A 448 -22.57 -2.75 30.67
N ARG A 449 -23.90 -2.86 30.61
CA ARG A 449 -24.81 -2.14 31.50
C ARG A 449 -24.60 -2.56 32.96
N ASP A 450 -24.49 -1.58 33.85
CA ASP A 450 -24.30 -1.76 35.29
C ASP A 450 -25.61 -2.15 36.01
N MET A 451 -26.72 -1.46 35.69
CA MET A 451 -28.02 -1.65 36.35
C MET A 451 -29.19 -1.41 35.41
N PHE A 452 -30.31 -2.08 35.69
CA PHE A 452 -31.53 -1.93 34.91
C PHE A 452 -32.42 -0.80 35.43
N HIS A 453 -32.63 0.22 34.62
CA HIS A 453 -33.55 1.32 34.88
C HIS A 453 -34.99 0.81 34.78
N PHE A 454 -35.66 0.78 35.92
CA PHE A 454 -37.09 0.56 36.06
C PHE A 454 -37.78 1.93 36.10
N SER A 455 -38.68 2.17 35.16
CA SER A 455 -39.48 3.40 35.09
C SER A 455 -40.89 3.03 34.71
N GLN A 456 -41.83 3.17 35.65
CA GLN A 456 -43.24 2.85 35.44
C GLN A 456 -44.13 4.00 35.90
N VAL A 457 -45.23 4.22 35.19
CA VAL A 457 -46.18 5.30 35.47
C VAL A 457 -47.53 4.70 35.82
N PHE A 458 -48.00 5.00 37.02
CA PHE A 458 -49.31 4.63 37.53
C PHE A 458 -50.28 5.78 37.33
N TYR A 459 -51.44 5.49 36.75
CA TYR A 459 -52.49 6.46 36.44
C TYR A 459 -53.56 6.40 37.53
N ILE A 460 -53.61 7.40 38.40
CA ILE A 460 -54.49 7.42 39.57
C ILE A 460 -55.65 8.38 39.31
N SER A 461 -56.89 7.99 39.62
CA SER A 461 -58.09 8.81 39.36
C SER A 461 -58.00 10.21 39.96
N ARG A 462 -58.55 11.21 39.25
CA ARG A 462 -58.68 12.60 39.77
C ARG A 462 -59.63 12.73 40.96
N ASP A 463 -60.52 11.76 41.13
CA ASP A 463 -61.49 11.72 42.24
C ASP A 463 -60.89 11.18 43.54
N SER A 464 -59.64 10.69 43.51
CA SER A 464 -58.94 10.17 44.68
C SER A 464 -58.59 11.29 45.68
N GLU A 465 -58.58 10.94 46.98
CA GLU A 465 -58.24 11.90 48.01
C GLU A 465 -56.74 12.24 47.96
N ILE A 466 -56.40 13.51 48.19
CA ILE A 466 -54.99 13.97 48.16
C ILE A 466 -54.18 13.34 49.31
N SER A 467 -54.82 13.05 50.44
CA SER A 467 -54.20 12.38 51.60
C SER A 467 -53.77 10.96 51.23
N GLU A 468 -54.68 10.16 50.66
CA GLU A 468 -54.43 8.81 50.14
C GLU A 468 -53.30 8.82 49.08
N LEU A 469 -53.31 9.80 48.16
CA LEU A 469 -52.27 9.93 47.15
C LEU A 469 -50.88 10.20 47.76
N LYS A 470 -50.79 11.06 48.77
CA LYS A 470 -49.54 11.34 49.49
C LYS A 470 -49.04 10.10 50.23
N GLU A 471 -49.93 9.40 50.92
CA GLU A 471 -49.61 8.17 51.64
C GLU A 471 -49.07 7.11 50.68
N PHE A 472 -49.72 6.89 49.53
CA PHE A 472 -49.23 5.96 48.52
C PHE A 472 -47.84 6.30 47.98
N ILE A 473 -47.57 7.58 47.70
CA ILE A 473 -46.25 8.04 47.25
C ILE A 473 -45.18 7.76 48.32
N GLU A 474 -45.48 8.07 49.58
CA GLU A 474 -44.56 7.86 50.70
C GLU A 474 -44.29 6.36 50.94
N GLN A 475 -45.33 5.53 50.99
CA GLN A 475 -45.22 4.08 51.17
C GLN A 475 -44.44 3.44 50.01
N THR A 476 -44.72 3.85 48.77
CA THR A 476 -44.01 3.33 47.60
C THR A 476 -42.54 3.78 47.59
N GLN A 477 -42.25 5.02 48.00
CA GLN A 477 -40.88 5.51 48.13
C GLN A 477 -40.11 4.70 49.19
N ILE A 478 -40.73 4.42 50.34
CA ILE A 478 -40.13 3.59 51.40
C ILE A 478 -39.88 2.17 50.90
N TYR A 479 -40.87 1.55 50.25
CA TYR A 479 -40.76 0.20 49.69
C TYR A 479 -39.58 0.09 48.73
N ILE A 480 -39.46 1.03 47.78
CA ILE A 480 -38.41 0.98 46.77
C ILE A 480 -37.05 1.31 47.37
N THR A 481 -36.97 2.25 48.32
CA THR A 481 -35.69 2.60 48.98
C THR A 481 -35.12 1.42 49.77
N ASN A 482 -35.99 0.61 50.39
CA ASN A 482 -35.62 -0.56 51.18
C ASN A 482 -35.59 -1.87 50.38
N HIS A 483 -35.92 -1.84 49.09
CA HIS A 483 -35.98 -3.05 48.27
C HIS A 483 -34.56 -3.62 48.03
N PRO A 484 -34.31 -4.91 48.29
CA PRO A 484 -32.97 -5.50 48.30
C PRO A 484 -32.24 -5.43 46.94
N ASP A 485 -33.00 -5.38 45.85
CA ASP A 485 -32.45 -5.32 44.48
C ASP A 485 -32.24 -3.89 43.96
N THR A 486 -32.58 -2.85 44.72
CA THR A 486 -32.38 -1.46 44.29
C THR A 486 -31.08 -0.89 44.83
N ASN A 487 -30.56 0.19 44.21
CA ASN A 487 -29.36 0.86 44.70
C ASN A 487 -29.61 1.94 45.77
N SER A 488 -30.86 2.14 46.20
CA SER A 488 -31.31 3.13 47.21
C SER A 488 -30.96 4.61 46.96
N VAL A 489 -30.07 4.93 46.02
CA VAL A 489 -29.53 6.28 45.76
C VAL A 489 -30.35 7.04 44.71
N TRP A 490 -30.77 6.36 43.64
CA TRP A 490 -31.51 7.00 42.53
C TRP A 490 -32.97 6.51 42.44
N ASN A 491 -33.59 6.33 43.60
CA ASN A 491 -34.97 5.88 43.72
C ASN A 491 -35.90 7.09 43.94
N GLN A 492 -36.89 7.26 43.07
CA GLN A 492 -37.83 8.37 43.15
C GLN A 492 -39.24 7.93 42.79
N VAL A 493 -40.18 8.26 43.67
CA VAL A 493 -41.62 8.24 43.41
C VAL A 493 -42.11 9.68 43.43
N ARG A 494 -42.69 10.12 42.32
CA ARG A 494 -43.19 11.50 42.18
C ARG A 494 -44.41 11.56 41.29
N ILE A 495 -45.15 12.66 41.39
CA ILE A 495 -46.14 13.01 40.38
C ILE A 495 -45.37 13.61 39.19
N SER A 496 -45.30 12.89 38.06
CA SER A 496 -44.63 13.36 36.84
C SER A 496 -45.47 14.39 36.09
N GLY A 497 -46.79 14.36 36.26
CA GLY A 497 -47.71 15.29 35.65
C GLY A 497 -49.16 15.00 36.02
N THR A 498 -50.06 15.75 35.39
CA THR A 498 -51.50 15.56 35.50
C THR A 498 -52.12 15.52 34.11
N GLN A 499 -53.07 14.62 33.90
CA GLN A 499 -53.95 14.56 32.74
C GLN A 499 -55.38 14.93 33.16
N GLN A 500 -56.30 15.02 32.19
CA GLN A 500 -57.70 15.40 32.44
C GLN A 500 -58.37 14.49 33.47
N ASP A 501 -58.05 13.19 33.43
CA ASP A 501 -58.73 12.16 34.23
C ASP A 501 -57.80 11.48 35.25
N ALA A 502 -56.49 11.79 35.23
CA ALA A 502 -55.49 11.08 36.04
C ALA A 502 -54.38 11.96 36.63
N TYR A 503 -53.92 11.62 37.84
CA TYR A 503 -52.58 11.94 38.34
C TYR A 503 -51.60 10.88 37.84
N LEU A 504 -50.46 11.31 37.26
CA LEU A 504 -49.42 10.41 36.79
C LEU A 504 -48.36 10.26 37.88
N VAL A 505 -48.37 9.13 38.58
CA VAL A 505 -47.35 8.80 39.57
C VAL A 505 -46.27 7.97 38.89
N GLU A 506 -45.10 8.58 38.71
CA GLU A 506 -43.93 7.97 38.13
C GLU A 506 -43.05 7.38 39.23
N VAL A 507 -42.73 6.10 39.04
CA VAL A 507 -41.86 5.31 39.89
C VAL A 507 -40.58 5.00 39.13
N ARG A 508 -39.44 5.51 39.60
CA ARG A 508 -38.12 5.30 39.01
C ARG A 508 -37.15 4.69 40.02
N CYS A 509 -36.44 3.64 39.61
CA CYS A 509 -35.32 3.07 40.34
C CYS A 509 -34.39 2.31 39.42
N TYR A 510 -33.19 1.98 39.90
CA TYR A 510 -32.27 1.10 39.21
C TYR A 510 -32.20 -0.24 39.94
N LEU A 511 -32.36 -1.32 39.20
CA LEU A 511 -32.38 -2.70 39.69
C LEU A 511 -31.06 -3.40 39.37
N ASN A 512 -30.47 -4.04 40.37
CA ASN A 512 -29.32 -4.93 40.23
C ASN A 512 -29.81 -6.35 39.92
N VAL A 513 -29.72 -6.74 38.66
CA VAL A 513 -30.30 -7.99 38.14
C VAL A 513 -29.33 -8.67 37.20
N LYS A 514 -29.40 -10.00 37.10
CA LYS A 514 -28.39 -10.80 36.37
C LYS A 514 -28.53 -10.72 34.85
N GLY A 515 -29.68 -10.28 34.34
CA GLY A 515 -29.94 -10.18 32.92
C GLY A 515 -31.39 -9.80 32.59
N ALA A 516 -31.72 -9.74 31.31
CA ALA A 516 -33.02 -9.24 30.85
C ALA A 516 -34.22 -10.08 31.31
N MET A 517 -34.09 -11.41 31.37
CA MET A 517 -35.20 -12.27 31.85
C MET A 517 -35.46 -12.06 33.35
N ASP A 518 -34.40 -11.99 34.15
CA ASP A 518 -34.47 -11.71 35.60
C ASP A 518 -35.04 -10.30 35.86
N PHE A 519 -34.62 -9.31 35.06
CA PHE A 519 -35.22 -7.98 35.07
C PHE A 519 -36.73 -8.01 34.83
N ASN A 520 -37.19 -8.70 33.78
CA ASN A 520 -38.61 -8.75 33.42
C ASN A 520 -39.45 -9.41 34.53
N GLN A 521 -38.91 -10.45 35.17
CA GLN A 521 -39.57 -11.10 36.30
C GLN A 521 -39.70 -10.14 37.49
N LYS A 522 -38.58 -9.55 37.95
CA LYS A 522 -38.59 -8.61 39.08
C LYS A 522 -39.39 -7.35 38.80
N GLN A 523 -39.36 -6.86 37.56
CA GLN A 523 -40.22 -5.77 37.10
C GLN A 523 -41.70 -6.11 37.28
N THR A 524 -42.10 -7.33 36.90
CA THR A 524 -43.49 -7.80 37.06
C THR A 524 -43.85 -7.87 38.54
N ASP A 525 -42.99 -8.47 39.37
CA ASP A 525 -43.22 -8.61 40.81
C ASP A 525 -43.34 -7.23 41.50
N MET A 526 -42.48 -6.27 41.16
CA MET A 526 -42.56 -4.90 41.67
C MET A 526 -43.84 -4.18 41.23
N ILE A 527 -44.24 -4.31 39.95
CA ILE A 527 -45.48 -3.70 39.45
C ILE A 527 -46.69 -4.26 40.20
N LEU A 528 -46.75 -5.58 40.41
CA LEU A 528 -47.84 -6.21 41.15
C LEU A 528 -47.86 -5.75 42.61
N LYS A 529 -46.71 -5.70 43.29
CA LYS A 529 -46.64 -5.24 44.68
C LYS A 529 -47.04 -3.78 44.83
N ILE A 530 -46.63 -2.91 43.90
CA ILE A 530 -47.03 -1.49 43.90
C ILE A 530 -48.54 -1.35 43.62
N ALA A 531 -49.10 -2.17 42.73
CA ALA A 531 -50.54 -2.20 42.48
C ALA A 531 -51.33 -2.67 43.71
N GLU A 532 -50.83 -3.63 44.48
CA GLU A 532 -51.42 -4.05 45.77
C GLU A 532 -51.39 -2.90 46.79
N MET A 533 -50.24 -2.23 46.97
CA MET A 533 -50.13 -1.07 47.87
C MET A 533 -51.10 0.05 47.49
N MET A 534 -51.30 0.27 46.19
CA MET A 534 -52.29 1.24 45.70
C MET A 534 -53.73 0.84 46.10
N GLN A 535 -54.07 -0.45 46.01
CA GLN A 535 -55.40 -0.95 46.41
C GLN A 535 -55.62 -0.89 47.93
N GLU A 536 -54.59 -1.18 48.73
CA GLU A 536 -54.64 -1.12 50.20
C GLU A 536 -54.97 0.29 50.71
N VAL A 537 -54.43 1.32 50.06
CA VAL A 537 -54.71 2.74 50.36
C VAL A 537 -56.08 3.18 49.83
N GLY A 538 -56.76 2.36 49.01
CA GLY A 538 -58.08 2.68 48.43
C GLY A 538 -58.05 3.45 47.11
N LEU A 539 -56.86 3.66 46.54
CA LEU A 539 -56.70 4.39 45.28
C LEU A 539 -57.16 3.55 44.09
N LYS A 540 -57.87 4.20 43.16
CA LYS A 540 -58.38 3.57 41.94
C LYS A 540 -57.57 3.99 40.74
N ASN A 541 -57.30 3.04 39.85
CA ASN A 541 -56.75 3.33 38.54
C ASN A 541 -57.71 4.27 37.78
N ALA A 542 -57.14 5.28 37.13
CA ALA A 542 -57.88 6.13 36.23
C ALA A 542 -58.29 5.34 35.00
N LEU A 543 -59.59 5.32 34.71
CA LEU A 543 -60.10 4.88 33.42
C LEU A 543 -60.19 6.11 32.50
N PRO A 544 -60.00 5.96 31.19
CA PRO A 544 -60.26 7.05 30.24
C PRO A 544 -61.75 7.43 30.36
N THR A 545 -62.06 8.65 30.80
CA THR A 545 -63.43 9.14 30.90
C THR A 545 -63.73 10.12 29.78
N SER A 546 -64.96 10.08 29.27
CA SER A 546 -65.44 11.05 28.28
C SER A 546 -66.82 11.52 28.70
N ARG A 547 -66.97 12.83 28.85
CA ARG A 547 -68.27 13.42 29.16
C ARG A 547 -69.01 13.70 27.86
N VAL A 548 -69.98 12.86 27.53
CA VAL A 548 -70.90 13.10 26.41
C VAL A 548 -72.10 13.88 26.91
N MET A 549 -72.21 15.15 26.50
CA MET A 549 -73.42 15.94 26.73
C MET A 549 -74.48 15.53 25.71
N MET A 550 -75.44 14.69 26.11
CA MET A 550 -76.60 14.41 25.24
C MET A 550 -77.53 15.62 25.23
N GLY A 551 -77.76 16.20 24.04
CA GLY A 551 -78.75 17.25 23.84
C GLY A 551 -80.17 16.74 24.15
N LYS A 552 -81.07 17.64 24.57
CA LYS A 552 -82.49 17.30 24.78
C LYS A 552 -83.04 16.59 23.54
N PRO A 553 -83.84 15.52 23.70
CA PRO A 553 -84.47 14.86 22.54
C PRO A 553 -85.26 15.92 21.78
N ILE A 554 -84.95 16.07 20.50
CA ILE A 554 -85.78 16.85 19.59
C ILE A 554 -87.04 16.00 19.41
N ASP A 555 -88.18 16.47 19.90
CA ASP A 555 -89.48 15.86 19.61
C ASP A 555 -89.74 16.00 18.11
N VAL A 556 -89.35 14.98 17.35
CA VAL A 556 -89.68 14.88 15.93
C VAL A 556 -91.15 14.47 15.85
N THR A 557 -92.04 15.45 15.92
CA THR A 557 -93.43 15.24 15.51
C THR A 557 -93.43 14.86 14.05
N HIS A 558 -93.77 13.60 13.75
CA HIS A 558 -93.96 13.13 12.39
C HIS A 558 -95.14 13.89 11.76
N SER A 559 -94.87 14.97 11.04
CA SER A 559 -95.84 15.53 10.11
C SER A 559 -96.01 14.54 8.95
N ASN A 560 -97.19 13.91 8.88
CA ASN A 560 -97.62 13.06 7.76
C ASN A 560 -97.49 13.81 6.43
N PHE A 561 -96.41 13.55 5.68
CA PHE A 561 -96.35 13.87 4.26
C PHE A 561 -96.89 12.68 3.46
N ALA A 562 -98.22 12.60 3.39
CA ALA A 562 -98.89 11.79 2.39
C ALA A 562 -98.89 12.56 1.05
N ASN A 563 -98.22 11.97 0.07
CA ASN A 563 -98.49 12.05 -1.37
C ASN A 563 -98.94 13.40 -1.96
N THR A 564 -98.00 14.12 -2.57
CA THR A 564 -98.22 14.72 -3.90
C THR A 564 -96.89 14.81 -4.65
N VAL A 565 -96.68 13.88 -5.58
CA VAL A 565 -95.85 14.11 -6.78
C VAL A 565 -96.80 14.63 -7.85
N PRO A 566 -96.56 15.83 -8.41
CA PRO A 566 -96.23 15.84 -9.84
C PRO A 566 -95.29 16.98 -10.27
N GLY A 567 -94.57 16.73 -11.38
CA GLY A 567 -94.22 17.80 -12.31
C GLY A 567 -92.73 17.95 -12.58
N LYS A 568 -92.27 17.27 -13.64
CA LYS A 568 -91.16 17.75 -14.47
C LYS A 568 -91.40 19.21 -14.84
N ASP A 569 -90.47 20.09 -14.48
CA ASP A 569 -89.92 21.12 -15.37
C ASP A 569 -88.88 21.98 -14.64
N LYS A 570 -87.88 22.40 -15.40
CA LYS A 570 -86.76 23.31 -15.11
C LYS A 570 -85.39 22.69 -14.87
N VAL A 571 -84.77 22.46 -16.03
CA VAL A 571 -83.37 22.63 -16.38
C VAL A 571 -82.79 23.96 -15.85
N VAL A 572 -81.48 23.95 -15.60
CA VAL A 572 -80.50 25.07 -15.55
C VAL A 572 -80.11 25.60 -14.16
N ALA A 573 -78.78 25.66 -13.95
CA ALA A 573 -77.98 26.23 -12.86
C ALA A 573 -77.81 25.27 -11.65
N SER A 574 -76.61 24.90 -11.22
CA SER A 574 -75.32 25.60 -11.29
C SER A 574 -74.20 24.59 -10.98
N GLU A 575 -73.54 24.10 -12.03
CA GLU A 575 -72.25 23.43 -11.97
C GLU A 575 -71.20 24.47 -12.39
N LYS A 576 -70.75 25.27 -11.41
CA LYS A 576 -69.60 26.19 -11.51
C LYS A 576 -69.37 26.80 -10.14
N LEU A 577 -68.47 26.22 -9.36
CA LEU A 577 -67.42 26.93 -8.63
C LEU A 577 -66.60 25.88 -7.85
N ALA A 578 -65.28 26.08 -7.84
CA ALA A 578 -64.26 25.35 -7.06
C ALA A 578 -63.49 24.23 -7.78
N GLN A 579 -62.87 24.56 -8.91
CA GLN A 579 -61.57 23.99 -9.27
C GLN A 579 -60.79 24.95 -10.17
N SER A 580 -59.97 25.79 -9.57
CA SER A 580 -58.82 26.45 -10.21
C SER A 580 -58.08 27.23 -9.15
N ASP A 581 -56.96 26.71 -8.67
CA ASP A 581 -55.76 27.55 -8.52
C ASP A 581 -54.50 26.70 -8.52
N LYS A 582 -53.72 26.89 -9.58
CA LYS A 582 -52.34 26.46 -9.78
C LYS A 582 -51.61 27.73 -10.23
N PRO A 583 -50.47 28.12 -9.65
CA PRO A 583 -49.62 29.11 -10.28
C PRO A 583 -48.44 28.43 -10.98
N ASP A 584 -48.31 28.69 -12.28
CA ASP A 584 -47.07 28.58 -13.04
C ASP A 584 -46.67 30.00 -13.46
N THR A 585 -45.49 30.45 -13.05
CA THR A 585 -44.72 31.46 -13.78
C THR A 585 -43.24 31.10 -13.71
N LYS A 586 -42.69 30.73 -14.87
CA LYS A 586 -41.26 30.66 -15.24
C LYS A 586 -40.86 31.97 -15.94
N PRO A 587 -39.58 32.23 -16.29
CA PRO A 587 -38.40 31.35 -16.26
C PRO A 587 -37.31 31.69 -15.25
#